data_AF-A0A7C5CID8-F1
#
_entry.id   AF-A0A7C5CID8-F1
#
_cell.length_a   1.000
_cell.length_b   1.000
_cell.length_c   1.000
_cell.angle_alpha   90.00
_cell.angle_beta   90.00
_cell.angle_gamma   90.00
#
_symmetry.space_group_name_H-M   'P 1'
#
loop_
_entity.id
_entity.type
_entity.pdbx_description
1 polymer ?
#
loop_
_entity_poly.entity_id
_entity_poly.type
_entity_poly.pdbx_seq_one_letter_code
_entity_poly.pdbx_strand_id
1 'polypeptide(L)'
;MKGIPTYPTCFVCGNKNQRGLNLGFSFVEETGEVVAEFVPQEWWTGYRGIVHGGIQAAILDEGMGWTIYPHTGEYYLTLELKVRFKKPLTSGRRYRFTGRLKARRGLFFFAEGEITDDEGNVYATGKGIYKTKSQKLNPEYLSELHKRLLETFGAPRFSRDKSLTWNLIRGILSQNTNDRNRDIAFESLQRRFKTPDRIMGASEREIAETIRVAGLSELRAHRILNLLKTTTEEELQSLRLLTPEQAMNFLTDIYGIGTKTAAVFLLFNFGFPLFPVDTHIRRILKRLGIFPSGGALPLMQELVAKNLTSGLHLSLHINMIRLGRTYCTAKKPKCEICPVSQLCDKNI
;
A
#
# COMPACT_ATOMS: atom_id res chain seq x y z
N MET A 1 -7.24 -35.46 10.86
CA MET A 1 -6.93 -34.11 11.37
C MET A 1 -5.56 -34.10 12.01
N LYS A 2 -4.64 -33.25 11.55
CA LYS A 2 -3.34 -33.03 12.18
C LYS A 2 -3.39 -31.75 13.02
N GLY A 3 -2.95 -31.82 14.27
CA GLY A 3 -2.79 -30.65 15.11
C GLY A 3 -1.77 -29.70 14.50
N ILE A 4 -2.12 -28.42 14.40
CA ILE A 4 -1.21 -27.37 13.96
C ILE A 4 -0.43 -26.88 15.20
N PRO A 5 0.87 -26.54 15.10
CA PRO A 5 1.59 -26.01 16.24
C PRO A 5 0.89 -24.75 16.80
N THR A 6 1.08 -24.50 18.08
CA THR A 6 0.60 -23.27 18.73
C THR A 6 1.80 -22.41 19.13
N TYR A 7 1.59 -21.09 19.20
CA TYR A 7 2.56 -20.22 19.86
C TYR A 7 2.17 -20.12 21.34
N PRO A 8 2.99 -20.63 22.30
CA PRO A 8 2.51 -20.92 23.65
C PRO A 8 1.84 -19.74 24.38
N THR A 9 2.28 -18.52 24.11
CA THR A 9 1.78 -17.30 24.75
C THR A 9 0.81 -16.49 23.89
N CYS A 10 0.44 -16.96 22.68
CA CYS A 10 -0.51 -16.28 21.80
C CYS A 10 -1.86 -16.10 22.50
N PHE A 11 -2.49 -14.93 22.30
CA PHE A 11 -3.80 -14.64 22.85
C PHE A 11 -4.89 -15.58 22.31
N VAL A 12 -4.78 -16.04 21.05
CA VAL A 12 -5.83 -16.85 20.42
C VAL A 12 -5.54 -18.36 20.56
N CYS A 13 -4.39 -18.84 20.07
CA CYS A 13 -4.08 -20.27 20.04
C CYS A 13 -3.19 -20.78 21.20
N GLY A 14 -2.68 -19.87 22.04
CA GLY A 14 -1.62 -20.19 22.99
C GLY A 14 -2.10 -21.00 24.18
N ASN A 15 -1.69 -22.26 24.28
CA ASN A 15 -2.10 -23.15 25.37
C ASN A 15 -1.48 -22.83 26.75
N LYS A 16 -0.50 -21.92 26.83
CA LYS A 16 0.10 -21.44 28.09
C LYS A 16 -0.39 -20.03 28.47
N ASN A 17 -1.24 -19.40 27.67
CA ASN A 17 -1.80 -18.10 28.00
C ASN A 17 -3.03 -18.26 28.91
N GLN A 18 -2.86 -17.99 30.20
CA GLN A 18 -3.96 -18.08 31.18
C GLN A 18 -5.10 -17.08 30.92
N ARG A 19 -4.85 -16.04 30.11
CA ARG A 19 -5.83 -15.02 29.74
C ARG A 19 -6.20 -15.08 28.24
N GLY A 20 -5.77 -16.12 27.54
CA GLY A 20 -6.04 -16.32 26.12
C GLY A 20 -7.38 -17.02 25.85
N LEU A 21 -7.77 -17.06 24.57
CA LEU A 21 -8.91 -17.82 24.07
C LEU A 21 -8.63 -19.32 24.02
N ASN A 22 -7.35 -19.70 23.97
CA ASN A 22 -6.80 -21.05 24.03
C ASN A 22 -7.42 -22.00 23.00
N LEU A 23 -7.62 -21.51 21.78
CA LEU A 23 -8.21 -22.27 20.68
C LEU A 23 -7.22 -23.24 20.05
N GLY A 24 -7.64 -24.50 19.92
CA GLY A 24 -6.91 -25.53 19.17
C GLY A 24 -7.33 -25.54 17.70
N PHE A 25 -6.39 -25.28 16.81
CA PHE A 25 -6.59 -25.37 15.36
C PHE A 25 -6.07 -26.71 14.82
N SER A 26 -6.81 -27.28 13.88
CA SER A 26 -6.47 -28.54 13.22
C SER A 26 -6.53 -28.40 11.72
N PHE A 27 -5.56 -29.00 11.02
CA PHE A 27 -5.57 -29.12 9.57
C PHE A 27 -6.30 -30.40 9.15
N VAL A 28 -7.22 -30.27 8.20
CA VAL A 28 -7.99 -31.35 7.58
C VAL A 28 -7.38 -31.61 6.21
N GLU A 29 -6.65 -32.72 6.05
CA GLU A 29 -5.90 -33.00 4.82
C GLU A 29 -6.82 -33.22 3.62
N GLU A 30 -7.99 -33.80 3.85
CA GLU A 30 -8.96 -34.15 2.82
C GLU A 30 -9.56 -32.90 2.15
N THR A 31 -9.74 -31.82 2.91
CA THR A 31 -10.34 -30.57 2.42
C THR A 31 -9.33 -29.43 2.25
N GLY A 32 -8.13 -29.58 2.80
CA GLY A 32 -7.13 -28.51 2.87
C GLY A 32 -7.54 -27.35 3.80
N GLU A 33 -8.44 -27.61 4.75
CA GLU A 33 -9.01 -26.60 5.65
C GLU A 33 -8.31 -26.59 7.00
N VAL A 34 -8.30 -25.41 7.63
CA VAL A 34 -7.99 -25.27 9.06
C VAL A 34 -9.29 -25.05 9.81
N VAL A 35 -9.52 -25.85 10.84
CA VAL A 35 -10.75 -25.81 11.64
C VAL A 35 -10.45 -25.62 13.11
N ALA A 36 -11.35 -24.95 13.82
CA ALA A 36 -11.37 -24.90 15.27
C ALA A 36 -12.81 -24.87 15.77
N GLU A 37 -13.12 -25.63 16.81
CA GLU A 37 -14.39 -25.55 17.52
C GLU A 37 -14.20 -24.81 18.83
N PHE A 38 -15.16 -23.97 19.19
CA PHE A 38 -15.08 -23.18 20.41
C PHE A 38 -16.46 -22.84 20.97
N VAL A 39 -16.49 -22.65 22.28
CA VAL A 39 -17.66 -22.13 23.02
C VAL A 39 -17.24 -20.80 23.63
N PRO A 40 -17.78 -19.66 23.15
CA PRO A 40 -17.42 -18.37 23.69
C PRO A 40 -17.83 -18.23 25.15
N GLN A 41 -16.89 -17.70 25.94
CA GLN A 41 -17.06 -17.49 27.36
C GLN A 41 -17.74 -16.14 27.63
N GLU A 42 -18.35 -15.97 28.80
CA GLU A 42 -19.08 -14.74 29.14
C GLU A 42 -18.16 -13.51 29.10
N TRP A 43 -16.91 -13.64 29.54
CA TRP A 43 -15.92 -12.55 29.49
C TRP A 43 -15.41 -12.23 28.08
N TRP A 44 -15.84 -12.97 27.04
CA TRP A 44 -15.60 -12.60 25.63
C TRP A 44 -16.67 -11.64 25.10
N THR A 45 -17.74 -11.43 25.87
CA THR A 45 -18.90 -10.66 25.43
C THR A 45 -18.79 -9.18 25.78
N GLY A 46 -19.42 -8.35 24.96
CA GLY A 46 -19.63 -6.93 25.22
C GLY A 46 -21.10 -6.65 25.54
N TYR A 47 -21.77 -5.89 24.66
CA TYR A 47 -23.17 -5.53 24.85
C TYR A 47 -24.11 -6.75 24.80
N ARG A 48 -24.93 -6.92 25.85
CA ARG A 48 -26.01 -7.93 25.93
C ARG A 48 -25.58 -9.37 25.61
N GLY A 49 -24.41 -9.80 26.08
CA GLY A 49 -23.96 -11.19 25.88
C GLY A 49 -23.51 -11.53 24.46
N ILE A 50 -23.36 -10.51 23.59
CA ILE A 50 -22.83 -10.67 22.24
C ILE A 50 -21.31 -10.67 22.31
N VAL A 51 -20.67 -11.68 21.72
CA VAL A 51 -19.22 -11.81 21.63
C VAL A 51 -18.64 -10.63 20.87
N HIS A 52 -17.65 -9.98 21.47
CA HIS A 52 -17.04 -8.78 20.93
C HIS A 52 -16.49 -9.03 19.51
N GLY A 53 -16.77 -8.11 18.59
CA GLY A 53 -16.34 -8.25 17.19
C GLY A 53 -14.82 -8.38 17.05
N GLY A 54 -14.05 -7.76 17.94
CA GLY A 54 -12.60 -7.91 18.00
C GLY A 54 -12.13 -9.33 18.34
N ILE A 55 -12.88 -10.08 19.15
CA ILE A 55 -12.56 -11.49 19.45
C ILE A 55 -12.84 -12.36 18.23
N GLN A 56 -14.00 -12.16 17.59
CA GLN A 56 -14.33 -12.84 16.34
C GLN A 56 -13.28 -12.55 15.24
N ALA A 57 -12.82 -11.29 15.15
CA ALA A 57 -11.76 -10.89 14.23
C ALA A 57 -10.42 -11.57 14.56
N ALA A 58 -10.05 -11.68 15.83
CA ALA A 58 -8.83 -12.37 16.26
C ALA A 58 -8.87 -13.87 15.95
N ILE A 59 -10.03 -14.53 16.13
CA ILE A 59 -10.23 -15.93 15.76
C ILE A 59 -10.09 -16.13 14.25
N LEU A 60 -10.76 -15.28 13.46
CA LEU A 60 -10.66 -15.29 12.01
C LEU A 60 -9.21 -15.07 11.55
N ASP A 61 -8.52 -14.09 12.13
CA ASP A 61 -7.15 -13.76 11.77
C ASP A 61 -6.19 -14.92 12.04
N GLU A 62 -6.20 -15.43 13.27
CA GLU A 62 -5.32 -16.53 13.68
C GLU A 62 -5.62 -17.80 12.88
N GLY A 63 -6.89 -18.18 12.77
CA GLY A 63 -7.27 -19.40 12.08
C GLY A 63 -6.97 -19.34 10.58
N MET A 64 -7.17 -18.20 9.93
CA MET A 64 -6.81 -18.00 8.52
C MET A 64 -5.29 -18.02 8.32
N GLY A 65 -4.53 -17.40 9.22
CA GLY A 65 -3.07 -17.45 9.16
C GLY A 65 -2.54 -18.88 9.29
N TRP A 66 -3.12 -19.71 10.15
CA TRP A 66 -2.74 -21.11 10.31
C TRP A 66 -2.91 -21.95 9.03
N THR A 67 -3.70 -21.50 8.05
CA THR A 67 -3.80 -22.16 6.74
C THR A 67 -2.48 -22.15 5.96
N ILE A 68 -1.52 -21.32 6.34
CA ILE A 68 -0.24 -21.14 5.64
C ILE A 68 0.79 -22.18 6.08
N TYR A 69 0.80 -22.49 7.39
CA TYR A 69 1.82 -23.34 8.00
C TYR A 69 1.94 -24.73 7.34
N PRO A 70 0.85 -25.44 7.00
CA PRO A 70 0.95 -26.74 6.31
C PRO A 70 1.69 -26.70 4.97
N HIS A 71 1.76 -25.54 4.32
CA HIS A 71 2.38 -25.37 3.00
C HIS A 71 3.80 -24.81 3.06
N THR A 72 4.19 -24.18 4.16
CA THR A 72 5.48 -23.48 4.28
C THR A 72 6.36 -24.00 5.40
N GLY A 73 5.78 -24.61 6.44
CA GLY A 73 6.46 -24.89 7.71
C GLY A 73 6.82 -23.64 8.52
N GLU A 74 6.31 -22.47 8.14
CA GLU A 74 6.70 -21.17 8.69
C GLU A 74 5.53 -20.42 9.33
N TYR A 75 5.84 -19.66 10.38
CA TYR A 75 4.89 -18.71 10.97
C TYR A 75 4.59 -17.55 10.03
N TYR A 76 3.40 -17.00 10.17
CA TYR A 76 2.86 -15.93 9.34
C TYR A 76 2.79 -14.59 10.08
N LEU A 77 2.61 -13.53 9.30
CA LEU A 77 2.27 -12.19 9.75
C LEU A 77 1.06 -11.71 8.96
N THR A 78 0.04 -11.25 9.66
CA THR A 78 -1.13 -10.59 9.08
C THR A 78 -0.74 -9.22 8.54
N LEU A 79 -1.11 -8.95 7.30
CA LEU A 79 -0.86 -7.66 6.62
C LEU A 79 -2.14 -6.87 6.40
N GLU A 80 -3.22 -7.56 6.09
CA GLU A 80 -4.54 -6.97 5.91
C GLU A 80 -5.58 -7.98 6.39
N LEU A 81 -6.55 -7.49 7.14
CA LEU A 81 -7.69 -8.29 7.60
C LEU A 81 -8.97 -7.52 7.29
N LYS A 82 -9.88 -8.17 6.56
CA LYS A 82 -11.22 -7.67 6.30
C LYS A 82 -12.24 -8.63 6.89
N VAL A 83 -12.98 -8.16 7.90
CA VAL A 83 -14.03 -8.92 8.56
C VAL A 83 -15.40 -8.37 8.18
N ARG A 84 -16.36 -9.27 7.98
CA ARG A 84 -17.79 -8.94 7.88
C ARG A 84 -18.54 -9.71 8.96
N PHE A 85 -19.15 -8.98 9.88
CA PHE A 85 -20.09 -9.52 10.87
C PHE A 85 -21.47 -9.60 10.23
N LYS A 86 -22.06 -10.80 10.20
CA LYS A 86 -23.35 -11.07 9.56
C LYS A 86 -24.47 -11.24 10.59
N LYS A 87 -24.19 -11.89 11.72
CA LYS A 87 -25.15 -12.16 12.80
C LYS A 87 -24.48 -11.96 14.17
N PRO A 88 -25.24 -11.59 15.22
CA PRO A 88 -24.70 -11.52 16.57
C PRO A 88 -24.36 -12.93 17.08
N LEU A 89 -23.09 -13.13 17.43
CA LEU A 89 -22.59 -14.37 18.03
C LEU A 89 -22.68 -14.25 19.56
N THR A 90 -23.20 -15.26 20.28
CA THR A 90 -23.45 -15.19 21.73
C THR A 90 -22.61 -16.20 22.52
N SER A 91 -22.41 -15.98 23.82
CA SER A 91 -21.76 -16.96 24.69
C SER A 91 -22.59 -18.23 24.91
N GLY A 92 -21.93 -19.30 25.38
CA GLY A 92 -22.59 -20.55 25.80
C GLY A 92 -23.07 -21.46 24.66
N ARG A 93 -22.86 -21.07 23.40
CA ARG A 93 -23.16 -21.89 22.21
C ARG A 93 -21.88 -22.35 21.52
N ARG A 94 -21.90 -23.52 20.89
CA ARG A 94 -20.80 -24.02 20.08
C ARG A 94 -20.76 -23.31 18.73
N TYR A 95 -19.55 -22.95 18.31
CA TYR A 95 -19.28 -22.43 16.97
C TYR A 95 -18.06 -23.13 16.38
N ARG A 96 -17.98 -23.07 15.05
CA ARG A 96 -16.89 -23.60 14.27
C ARG A 96 -16.27 -22.50 13.42
N PHE A 97 -14.96 -22.34 13.54
CA PHE A 97 -14.15 -21.64 12.55
C PHE A 97 -13.74 -22.62 11.45
N THR A 98 -13.81 -22.18 10.19
CA THR A 98 -13.24 -22.87 9.03
C THR A 98 -12.45 -21.88 8.20
N GLY A 99 -11.19 -22.17 7.92
CA GLY A 99 -10.27 -21.36 7.14
C GLY A 99 -9.71 -22.13 5.95
N ARG A 100 -9.50 -21.45 4.82
CA ARG A 100 -8.99 -22.01 3.56
C ARG A 100 -7.90 -21.11 2.99
N LEU A 101 -6.77 -21.69 2.61
CA LEU A 101 -5.81 -20.99 1.75
C LEU A 101 -6.36 -20.95 0.32
N LYS A 102 -6.61 -19.75 -0.19
CA LYS A 102 -7.19 -19.52 -1.52
C LYS A 102 -6.14 -19.41 -2.62
N ALA A 103 -5.01 -18.76 -2.31
CA ALA A 103 -3.95 -18.55 -3.28
C ALA A 103 -2.63 -18.20 -2.59
N ARG A 104 -1.54 -18.39 -3.32
CA ARG A 104 -0.24 -17.78 -3.08
C ARG A 104 0.12 -16.94 -4.29
N ARG A 105 0.53 -15.68 -4.10
CA ARG A 105 1.03 -14.80 -5.18
C ARG A 105 2.29 -14.10 -4.68
N GLY A 106 3.43 -14.43 -5.29
CA GLY A 106 4.74 -14.05 -4.77
C GLY A 106 4.91 -14.46 -3.30
N LEU A 107 5.04 -13.47 -2.43
CA LEU A 107 5.25 -13.63 -0.98
C LEU A 107 3.97 -13.59 -0.15
N PHE A 108 2.84 -13.33 -0.79
CA PHE A 108 1.58 -13.14 -0.10
C PHE A 108 0.71 -14.38 -0.18
N PHE A 109 0.15 -14.73 0.96
CA PHE A 109 -0.82 -15.81 1.13
C PHE A 109 -2.20 -15.20 1.34
N PHE A 110 -3.18 -15.78 0.66
CA PHE A 110 -4.56 -15.34 0.68
C PHE A 110 -5.38 -16.39 1.36
N ALA A 111 -6.01 -16.05 2.48
CA ALA A 111 -6.88 -16.95 3.18
C ALA A 111 -8.26 -16.33 3.34
N GLU A 112 -9.26 -17.20 3.32
CA GLU A 112 -10.64 -16.85 3.65
C GLU A 112 -11.07 -17.74 4.81
N GLY A 113 -11.91 -17.19 5.68
CA GLY A 113 -12.42 -17.93 6.83
C GLY A 113 -13.84 -17.53 7.17
N GLU A 114 -14.54 -18.42 7.85
CA GLU A 114 -15.90 -18.21 8.30
C GLU A 114 -16.12 -18.81 9.69
N ILE A 115 -17.04 -18.21 10.43
CA ILE A 115 -17.53 -18.72 11.71
C ILE A 115 -18.98 -19.14 11.51
N THR A 116 -19.29 -20.40 11.80
CA THR A 116 -20.62 -20.99 11.69
C THR A 116 -21.09 -21.62 12.98
N ASP A 117 -22.40 -21.84 13.12
CA ASP A 117 -22.96 -22.76 14.11
C ASP A 117 -23.07 -24.19 13.55
N ASP A 118 -23.67 -25.10 14.32
CA ASP A 118 -23.88 -26.50 13.95
C ASP A 118 -24.90 -26.68 12.81
N GLU A 119 -25.74 -25.68 12.54
CA GLU A 119 -26.69 -25.66 11.41
C GLU A 119 -26.08 -25.09 10.12
N GLY A 120 -24.82 -24.63 10.17
CA GLY A 120 -24.13 -24.01 9.04
C GLY A 120 -24.48 -22.53 8.81
N ASN A 121 -25.16 -21.87 9.74
CA ASN A 121 -25.43 -20.44 9.66
C ASN A 121 -24.13 -19.64 9.82
N VAL A 122 -23.84 -18.75 8.86
CA VAL A 122 -22.61 -17.93 8.91
C VAL A 122 -22.80 -16.68 9.78
N TYR A 123 -22.00 -16.54 10.83
CA TYR A 123 -22.00 -15.41 11.77
C TYR A 123 -20.99 -14.34 11.40
N ALA A 124 -19.81 -14.74 10.95
CA ALA A 124 -18.77 -13.82 10.48
C ALA A 124 -17.97 -14.45 9.34
N THR A 125 -17.41 -13.60 8.49
CA THR A 125 -16.47 -14.01 7.43
C THR A 125 -15.24 -13.13 7.45
N GLY A 126 -14.09 -13.71 7.17
CA GLY A 126 -12.80 -13.05 7.08
C GLY A 126 -12.18 -13.25 5.70
N LYS A 127 -11.50 -12.21 5.20
CA LYS A 127 -10.49 -12.35 4.15
C LYS A 127 -9.20 -11.75 4.69
N GLY A 128 -8.12 -12.50 4.62
CA GLY A 128 -6.82 -12.08 5.12
C GLY A 128 -5.72 -12.15 4.06
N ILE A 129 -4.77 -11.23 4.15
CA ILE A 129 -3.52 -11.23 3.40
C ILE A 129 -2.39 -11.41 4.40
N TYR A 130 -1.56 -12.40 4.17
CA TYR A 130 -0.48 -12.80 5.07
C TYR A 130 0.84 -12.90 4.32
N LYS A 131 1.95 -12.87 5.04
CA LYS A 131 3.28 -13.28 4.56
C LYS A 131 3.93 -14.18 5.60
N THR A 132 4.92 -14.98 5.22
CA THR A 132 5.73 -15.67 6.23
C THR A 132 6.74 -14.73 6.88
N LYS A 133 7.17 -15.05 8.10
CA LYS A 133 8.10 -14.21 8.89
C LYS A 133 9.49 -14.07 8.23
N SER A 134 9.88 -15.06 7.41
CA SER A 134 11.18 -15.16 6.72
C SER A 134 11.15 -14.59 5.28
N GLN A 135 9.99 -14.55 4.61
CA GLN A 135 9.88 -14.08 3.23
C GLN A 135 9.91 -12.54 3.14
N LYS A 136 11.11 -11.99 2.93
CA LYS A 136 11.31 -10.61 2.46
C LYS A 136 11.01 -10.54 0.96
N LEU A 137 10.47 -9.40 0.50
CA LEU A 137 10.46 -9.04 -0.93
C LEU A 137 11.87 -9.26 -1.45
N ASN A 138 12.04 -10.30 -2.28
CA ASN A 138 13.35 -10.75 -2.72
C ASN A 138 14.07 -9.56 -3.39
N PRO A 139 15.13 -9.02 -2.76
CA PRO A 139 15.84 -7.86 -3.30
C PRO A 139 16.43 -8.12 -4.68
N GLU A 140 16.80 -9.37 -4.97
CA GLU A 140 17.28 -9.81 -6.27
C GLU A 140 16.19 -9.67 -7.35
N TYR A 141 14.92 -9.96 -7.03
CA TYR A 141 13.78 -9.78 -7.94
C TYR A 141 13.59 -8.30 -8.29
N LEU A 142 13.61 -7.41 -7.29
CA LEU A 142 13.50 -5.97 -7.54
C LEU A 142 14.70 -5.42 -8.32
N SER A 143 15.89 -5.95 -8.06
CA SER A 143 17.12 -5.58 -8.77
C SER A 143 17.08 -6.04 -10.23
N GLU A 144 16.60 -7.26 -10.50
CA GLU A 144 16.42 -7.78 -11.85
C GLU A 144 15.30 -7.04 -12.60
N LEU A 145 14.20 -6.70 -11.92
CA LEU A 145 13.17 -5.81 -12.47
C LEU A 145 13.75 -4.45 -12.85
N HIS A 146 14.54 -3.84 -11.96
CA HIS A 146 15.22 -2.57 -12.22
C HIS A 146 16.18 -2.66 -13.41
N LYS A 147 17.01 -3.70 -13.46
CA LYS A 147 17.97 -3.94 -14.54
C LYS A 147 17.29 -4.01 -15.91
N ARG A 148 16.27 -4.86 -16.07
CA ARG A 148 15.53 -4.99 -17.34
C ARG A 148 14.88 -3.68 -17.78
N LEU A 149 14.35 -2.93 -16.81
CA LEU A 149 13.76 -1.63 -17.07
C LEU A 149 14.82 -0.58 -17.47
N LEU A 150 16.01 -0.66 -16.89
CA LEU A 150 17.14 0.18 -17.26
C LEU A 150 17.66 -0.15 -18.66
N GLU A 151 17.75 -1.44 -19.02
CA GLU A 151 18.11 -1.89 -20.37
C GLU A 151 17.10 -1.42 -21.42
N THR A 152 15.80 -1.42 -21.08
CA THR A 152 14.73 -1.03 -22.01
C THR A 152 14.59 0.48 -22.18
N PHE A 153 14.63 1.23 -21.08
CA PHE A 153 14.29 2.67 -21.07
C PHE A 153 15.50 3.58 -20.84
N GLY A 154 16.68 3.01 -20.58
CA GLY A 154 17.87 3.73 -20.16
C GLY A 154 17.77 4.31 -18.75
N ALA A 155 18.89 4.90 -18.32
CA ALA A 155 18.91 5.75 -17.14
C ALA A 155 18.00 6.98 -17.37
N PRO A 156 17.02 7.24 -16.50
CA PRO A 156 16.19 8.44 -16.63
C PRO A 156 17.05 9.70 -16.63
N ARG A 157 16.84 10.57 -17.61
CA ARG A 157 17.45 11.90 -17.63
C ARG A 157 16.68 12.79 -16.65
N PHE A 158 17.40 13.35 -15.68
CA PHE A 158 16.83 14.24 -14.69
C PHE A 158 16.95 15.69 -15.17
N SER A 159 15.83 16.28 -15.57
CA SER A 159 15.72 17.74 -15.57
C SER A 159 15.55 18.15 -14.12
N ARG A 160 16.65 18.53 -13.47
CA ARG A 160 16.58 19.24 -12.19
C ARG A 160 16.23 20.67 -12.54
N ASP A 161 14.93 21.00 -12.55
CA ASP A 161 14.56 22.39 -12.36
C ASP A 161 15.20 22.82 -11.03
N LYS A 162 16.02 23.87 -11.06
CA LYS A 162 16.88 24.22 -9.91
C LYS A 162 16.07 24.71 -8.72
N SER A 163 14.83 25.15 -8.94
CA SER A 163 13.96 25.64 -7.89
C SER A 163 13.07 24.52 -7.33
N LEU A 164 13.28 24.25 -6.06
CA LEU A 164 12.46 23.37 -5.23
C LEU A 164 11.03 23.90 -5.14
N THR A 165 10.86 25.21 -5.01
CA THR A 165 9.54 25.85 -5.01
C THR A 165 8.77 25.57 -6.30
N TRP A 166 9.41 25.73 -7.47
CA TRP A 166 8.78 25.38 -8.75
C TRP A 166 8.42 23.89 -8.83
N ASN A 167 9.27 23.00 -8.31
CA ASN A 167 8.99 21.57 -8.28
C ASN A 167 7.76 21.23 -7.41
N LEU A 168 7.56 21.91 -6.27
CA LEU A 168 6.34 21.76 -5.47
C LEU A 168 5.10 22.33 -6.16
N ILE A 169 5.21 23.50 -6.81
CA ILE A 169 4.12 24.07 -7.62
C ILE A 169 3.71 23.08 -8.72
N ARG A 170 4.68 22.49 -9.43
CA ARG A 170 4.42 21.42 -10.41
C ARG A 170 3.72 20.21 -9.77
N GLY A 171 4.11 19.84 -8.55
CA GLY A 171 3.46 18.82 -7.75
C GLY A 171 1.98 19.12 -7.45
N ILE A 172 1.67 20.35 -7.02
CA ILE A 172 0.29 20.82 -6.79
C ILE A 172 -0.53 20.75 -8.08
N LEU A 173 0.03 21.23 -9.19
CA LEU A 173 -0.65 21.19 -10.49
C LEU A 173 -0.91 19.76 -10.96
N SER A 174 -0.08 18.79 -10.59
CA SER A 174 -0.22 17.37 -10.97
C SER A 174 -1.40 16.65 -10.31
N GLN A 175 -1.99 17.21 -9.27
CA GLN A 175 -3.03 16.52 -8.48
C GLN A 175 -4.35 16.48 -9.25
N ASN A 176 -4.85 15.29 -9.57
CA ASN A 176 -6.10 15.10 -10.32
C ASN A 176 -6.11 15.82 -11.69
N THR A 177 -4.99 15.77 -12.41
CA THR A 177 -4.88 16.24 -13.79
C THR A 177 -4.09 15.24 -14.64
N ASN A 178 -4.09 15.43 -15.96
CA ASN A 178 -3.19 14.72 -16.86
C ASN A 178 -1.89 15.51 -17.08
N ASP A 179 -0.83 14.81 -17.48
CA ASP A 179 0.50 15.39 -17.67
C ASP A 179 0.50 16.57 -18.65
N ARG A 180 -0.24 16.48 -19.76
CA ARG A 180 -0.31 17.54 -20.78
C ARG A 180 -0.88 18.83 -20.19
N ASN A 181 -2.01 18.75 -19.48
CA ASN A 181 -2.63 19.93 -18.90
C ASN A 181 -1.80 20.50 -17.74
N ARG A 182 -1.13 19.64 -16.96
CA ARG A 182 -0.15 20.08 -15.96
C ARG A 182 0.96 20.90 -16.60
N ASP A 183 1.60 20.36 -17.64
CA ASP A 183 2.78 20.99 -18.26
C ASP A 183 2.41 22.32 -18.92
N ILE A 184 1.27 22.40 -19.62
CA ILE A 184 0.77 23.66 -20.19
C ILE A 184 0.51 24.71 -19.09
N ALA A 185 -0.13 24.32 -17.98
CA ALA A 185 -0.39 25.25 -16.87
C ALA A 185 0.90 25.70 -16.18
N PHE A 186 1.84 24.78 -15.98
CA PHE A 186 3.14 25.07 -15.38
C PHE A 186 3.96 26.03 -16.24
N GLU A 187 4.06 25.77 -17.55
CA GLU A 187 4.72 26.68 -18.50
C GLU A 187 4.03 28.05 -18.57
N SER A 188 2.71 28.09 -18.42
CA SER A 188 1.95 29.36 -18.40
C SER A 188 2.27 30.18 -17.16
N LEU A 189 2.39 29.56 -15.98
CA LEU A 189 2.87 30.24 -14.77
C LEU A 189 4.29 30.75 -14.95
N GLN A 190 5.21 29.92 -15.43
CA GLN A 190 6.61 30.31 -15.65
C GLN A 190 6.72 31.45 -16.65
N ARG A 191 5.93 31.40 -17.74
CA ARG A 191 5.95 32.46 -18.77
C ARG A 191 5.43 33.79 -18.24
N ARG A 192 4.30 33.77 -17.50
CA ARG A 192 3.64 34.96 -16.97
C ARG A 192 4.41 35.57 -15.80
N PHE A 193 4.73 34.77 -14.80
CA PHE A 193 5.28 35.26 -13.53
C PHE A 193 6.80 35.18 -13.45
N LYS A 194 7.48 34.36 -14.27
CA LYS A 194 8.95 34.20 -14.30
C LYS A 194 9.57 33.60 -13.03
N THR A 195 9.25 34.12 -11.85
CA THR A 195 9.73 33.65 -10.54
C THR A 195 8.57 33.38 -9.59
N PRO A 196 8.75 32.50 -8.58
CA PRO A 196 7.73 32.26 -7.56
C PRO A 196 7.39 33.52 -6.75
N ASP A 197 8.35 34.41 -6.50
CA ASP A 197 8.11 35.67 -5.76
C ASP A 197 7.09 36.57 -6.47
N ARG A 198 7.12 36.62 -7.81
CA ARG A 198 6.14 37.38 -8.58
C ARG A 198 4.74 36.77 -8.54
N ILE A 199 4.60 35.49 -8.20
CA ILE A 199 3.29 34.87 -7.96
C ILE A 199 2.70 35.39 -6.64
N MET A 200 3.50 35.62 -5.60
CA MET A 200 3.01 36.13 -4.32
C MET A 200 2.33 37.50 -4.43
N GLY A 201 2.76 38.33 -5.38
CA GLY A 201 2.15 39.64 -5.66
C GLY A 201 0.90 39.58 -6.53
N ALA A 202 0.54 38.41 -7.07
CA ALA A 202 -0.64 38.23 -7.93
C ALA A 202 -1.88 37.87 -7.11
N SER A 203 -3.05 38.24 -7.62
CA SER A 203 -4.32 37.81 -7.02
C SER A 203 -4.58 36.32 -7.27
N GLU A 204 -5.33 35.66 -6.37
CA GLU A 204 -5.76 34.27 -6.55
C GLU A 204 -6.43 34.04 -7.91
N ARG A 205 -7.28 34.99 -8.31
CA ARG A 205 -7.98 34.97 -9.60
C ARG A 205 -7.03 34.97 -10.80
N GLU A 206 -6.00 35.82 -10.79
CA GLU A 206 -5.03 35.85 -11.89
C GLU A 206 -4.25 34.54 -12.02
N ILE A 207 -3.90 33.93 -10.90
CA ILE A 207 -3.25 32.62 -10.88
C ILE A 207 -4.21 31.55 -11.41
N ALA A 208 -5.46 31.54 -10.92
CA ALA A 208 -6.49 30.59 -11.34
C ALA A 208 -6.80 30.68 -12.84
N GLU A 209 -6.89 31.89 -13.39
CA GLU A 209 -7.05 32.13 -14.83
C GLU A 209 -5.85 31.60 -15.63
N THR A 210 -4.63 31.80 -15.12
CA THR A 210 -3.39 31.34 -15.77
C THR A 210 -3.29 29.81 -15.83
N ILE A 211 -3.76 29.10 -14.81
CA ILE A 211 -3.67 27.63 -14.72
C ILE A 211 -4.97 26.92 -15.11
N ARG A 212 -5.92 27.64 -15.70
CA ARG A 212 -7.30 27.17 -15.93
C ARG A 212 -7.38 25.81 -16.62
N VAL A 213 -6.47 25.56 -17.57
CA VAL A 213 -6.38 24.30 -18.33
C VAL A 213 -6.18 23.05 -17.46
N ALA A 214 -5.59 23.21 -16.28
CA ALA A 214 -5.32 22.11 -15.39
C ALA A 214 -6.53 21.69 -14.53
N GLY A 215 -7.59 22.52 -14.47
CA GLY A 215 -8.78 22.29 -13.64
C GLY A 215 -8.54 22.52 -12.15
N LEU A 216 -9.61 22.58 -11.36
CA LEU A 216 -9.57 22.90 -9.92
C LEU A 216 -8.75 24.17 -9.61
N SER A 217 -8.82 25.15 -10.50
CA SER A 217 -7.85 26.24 -10.60
C SER A 217 -7.89 27.18 -9.40
N GLU A 218 -9.08 27.51 -8.89
CA GLU A 218 -9.25 28.32 -7.67
C GLU A 218 -8.55 27.67 -6.47
N LEU A 219 -8.85 26.38 -6.22
CA LEU A 219 -8.24 25.63 -5.13
C LEU A 219 -6.71 25.52 -5.28
N ARG A 220 -6.22 25.36 -6.51
CA ARG A 220 -4.77 25.26 -6.76
C ARG A 220 -4.07 26.61 -6.64
N ALA A 221 -4.70 27.70 -7.08
CA ALA A 221 -4.19 29.04 -6.89
C ALA A 221 -4.01 29.35 -5.40
N HIS A 222 -5.05 29.06 -4.61
CA HIS A 222 -4.99 29.20 -3.16
C HIS A 222 -3.86 28.37 -2.53
N ARG A 223 -3.72 27.09 -2.92
CA ARG A 223 -2.63 26.22 -2.43
C ARG A 223 -1.24 26.70 -2.83
N ILE A 224 -1.07 27.22 -4.04
CA ILE A 224 0.21 27.79 -4.51
C ILE A 224 0.57 29.00 -3.66
N LEU A 225 -0.36 29.93 -3.44
CA LEU A 225 -0.10 31.09 -2.58
C LEU A 225 0.18 30.69 -1.13
N ASN A 226 -0.55 29.69 -0.59
CA ASN A 226 -0.27 29.19 0.75
C ASN A 226 1.16 28.64 0.85
N LEU A 227 1.56 27.77 -0.08
CA LEU A 227 2.93 27.25 -0.16
C LEU A 227 3.98 28.38 -0.13
N LEU A 228 3.80 29.42 -0.94
CA LEU A 228 4.74 30.53 -1.03
C LEU A 228 4.77 31.39 0.24
N LYS A 229 3.66 31.48 0.96
CA LYS A 229 3.56 32.24 2.22
C LYS A 229 4.12 31.46 3.42
N THR A 230 4.04 30.13 3.40
CA THR A 230 4.39 29.29 4.55
C THR A 230 5.74 28.60 4.39
N THR A 231 6.48 28.84 3.31
CA THR A 231 7.73 28.15 3.05
C THR A 231 8.67 28.96 2.16
N THR A 232 9.96 28.86 2.44
CA THR A 232 11.06 29.48 1.69
C THR A 232 11.89 28.43 0.94
N GLU A 233 12.64 28.85 -0.07
CA GLU A 233 13.55 27.97 -0.80
C GLU A 233 14.66 27.42 0.12
N GLU A 234 15.15 28.21 1.07
CA GLU A 234 16.13 27.81 2.08
C GLU A 234 15.59 26.71 3.00
N GLU A 235 14.35 26.84 3.49
CA GLU A 235 13.70 25.80 4.29
C GLU A 235 13.54 24.51 3.49
N LEU A 236 13.09 24.60 2.23
CA LEU A 236 13.00 23.44 1.34
C LEU A 236 14.36 22.78 1.12
N GLN A 237 15.42 23.58 0.95
CA GLN A 237 16.78 23.07 0.77
C GLN A 237 17.30 22.37 2.04
N SER A 238 16.89 22.83 3.22
CA SER A 238 17.28 22.24 4.50
C SER A 238 16.75 20.81 4.69
N LEU A 239 15.69 20.42 3.97
CA LEU A 239 15.09 19.09 4.03
C LEU A 239 16.08 17.96 3.72
N ARG A 240 17.12 18.23 2.91
CA ARG A 240 18.19 17.25 2.62
C ARG A 240 18.97 16.78 3.86
N LEU A 241 18.91 17.53 4.96
CA LEU A 241 19.60 17.25 6.21
C LEU A 241 18.73 16.45 7.19
N LEU A 242 17.44 16.29 6.88
CA LEU A 242 16.47 15.61 7.74
C LEU A 242 16.38 14.12 7.44
N THR A 243 15.81 13.35 8.38
CA THR A 243 15.37 11.98 8.08
C THR A 243 14.18 11.97 7.12
N PRO A 244 13.92 10.86 6.40
CA PRO A 244 12.76 10.75 5.52
C PRO A 244 11.42 11.02 6.21
N GLU A 245 11.28 10.61 7.48
CA GLU A 245 10.07 10.85 8.26
C GLU A 245 9.89 12.32 8.60
N GLN A 246 10.94 12.99 9.09
CA GLN A 246 10.90 14.41 9.42
C GLN A 246 10.59 15.28 8.18
N ALA A 247 11.24 15.00 7.05
CA ALA A 247 11.01 15.74 5.81
C ALA A 247 9.59 15.48 5.24
N MET A 248 9.07 14.26 5.38
CA MET A 248 7.68 13.95 5.01
C MET A 248 6.70 14.75 5.85
N ASN A 249 6.87 14.75 7.17
CA ASN A 249 5.99 15.47 8.10
C ASN A 249 5.98 16.98 7.78
N PHE A 250 7.16 17.59 7.64
CA PHE A 250 7.29 19.00 7.26
C PHE A 250 6.49 19.33 6.00
N LEU A 251 6.65 18.53 4.93
CA LEU A 251 5.96 18.80 3.68
C LEU A 251 4.45 18.57 3.77
N THR A 252 3.99 17.58 4.54
CA THR A 252 2.56 17.29 4.67
C THR A 252 1.82 18.27 5.58
N ASP A 253 2.53 19.02 6.43
CA ASP A 253 1.95 20.10 7.23
C ASP A 253 1.60 21.32 6.37
N ILE A 254 2.22 21.45 5.18
CA ILE A 254 1.88 22.51 4.22
C ILE A 254 0.52 22.19 3.58
N TYR A 255 -0.46 23.05 3.83
CA TYR A 255 -1.81 22.90 3.29
C TYR A 255 -1.79 22.76 1.77
N GLY A 256 -2.32 21.62 1.28
CA GLY A 256 -2.37 21.28 -0.14
C GLY A 256 -1.30 20.29 -0.62
N ILE A 257 -0.34 19.93 0.22
CA ILE A 257 0.66 18.90 -0.06
C ILE A 257 0.27 17.60 0.66
N GLY A 258 -0.20 16.61 -0.11
CA GLY A 258 -0.47 15.27 0.41
C GLY A 258 0.78 14.37 0.43
N THR A 259 0.68 13.24 1.14
CA THR A 259 1.76 12.24 1.30
C THR A 259 2.40 11.80 -0.02
N LYS A 260 1.60 11.59 -1.07
CA LYS A 260 2.12 11.24 -2.40
C LYS A 260 2.97 12.37 -3.00
N THR A 261 2.49 13.60 -2.93
CA THR A 261 3.19 14.77 -3.47
C THR A 261 4.51 14.99 -2.74
N ALA A 262 4.49 14.93 -1.41
CA ALA A 262 5.69 15.01 -0.57
C ALA A 262 6.70 13.90 -0.92
N ALA A 263 6.26 12.64 -0.99
CA ALA A 263 7.16 11.53 -1.28
C ALA A 263 7.78 11.62 -2.69
N VAL A 264 7.02 12.06 -3.70
CA VAL A 264 7.56 12.32 -5.05
C VAL A 264 8.58 13.45 -5.01
N PHE A 265 8.27 14.55 -4.32
CA PHE A 265 9.18 15.69 -4.20
C PHE A 265 10.51 15.29 -3.55
N LEU A 266 10.48 14.60 -2.40
CA LEU A 266 11.69 14.17 -1.69
C LEU A 266 12.51 13.16 -2.50
N LEU A 267 11.85 12.22 -3.17
CA LEU A 267 12.52 11.24 -4.03
C LEU A 267 13.23 11.93 -5.21
N PHE A 268 12.57 12.87 -5.89
CA PHE A 268 13.10 13.49 -7.11
C PHE A 268 14.17 14.57 -6.83
N ASN A 269 14.03 15.32 -5.73
CA ASN A 269 14.93 16.43 -5.43
C ASN A 269 16.13 16.00 -4.57
N PHE A 270 15.93 15.06 -3.64
CA PHE A 270 16.95 14.67 -2.67
C PHE A 270 17.35 13.20 -2.73
N GLY A 271 16.68 12.38 -3.54
CA GLY A 271 16.99 10.95 -3.65
C GLY A 271 16.66 10.15 -2.39
N PHE A 272 15.72 10.64 -1.57
CA PHE A 272 15.30 9.94 -0.36
C PHE A 272 14.80 8.53 -0.72
N PRO A 273 15.05 7.50 0.11
CA PRO A 273 14.69 6.10 -0.17
C PRO A 273 13.19 5.84 0.03
N LEU A 274 12.36 6.68 -0.59
CA LEU A 274 10.91 6.60 -0.62
C LEU A 274 10.48 5.99 -1.95
N PHE A 275 9.32 5.33 -1.97
CA PHE A 275 8.78 4.75 -3.19
C PHE A 275 7.30 5.12 -3.37
N PRO A 276 7.01 6.32 -3.91
CA PRO A 276 5.64 6.72 -4.18
C PRO A 276 5.00 5.77 -5.20
N VAL A 277 3.83 5.23 -4.86
CA VAL A 277 3.10 4.29 -5.72
C VAL A 277 1.90 5.01 -6.34
N ASP A 278 1.96 5.23 -7.66
CA ASP A 278 0.84 5.80 -8.41
C ASP A 278 -0.07 4.70 -9.00
N THR A 279 -1.02 5.09 -9.86
CA THR A 279 -1.95 4.13 -10.48
C THR A 279 -1.27 3.18 -11.47
N HIS A 280 -0.17 3.59 -12.11
CA HIS A 280 0.62 2.74 -12.99
C HIS A 280 1.42 1.73 -12.18
N ILE A 281 2.22 2.20 -11.23
CA ILE A 281 3.05 1.37 -10.36
C ILE A 281 2.16 0.39 -9.58
N ARG A 282 1.05 0.86 -8.99
CA ARG A 282 0.12 -0.02 -8.27
C ARG A 282 -0.40 -1.16 -9.14
N ARG A 283 -0.75 -0.88 -10.40
CA ARG A 283 -1.22 -1.91 -11.35
C ARG A 283 -0.10 -2.88 -11.71
N ILE A 284 1.10 -2.38 -11.96
CA ILE A 284 2.27 -3.20 -12.31
C ILE A 284 2.64 -4.12 -11.15
N LEU A 285 2.80 -3.59 -9.94
CA LEU A 285 3.06 -4.35 -8.73
C LEU A 285 2.04 -5.48 -8.52
N LYS A 286 0.77 -5.23 -8.86
CA LYS A 286 -0.30 -6.25 -8.81
C LYS A 286 -0.14 -7.33 -9.89
N ARG A 287 0.05 -6.91 -11.14
CA ARG A 287 0.16 -7.82 -12.29
C ARG A 287 1.42 -8.67 -12.26
N LEU A 288 2.52 -8.12 -11.76
CA LEU A 288 3.77 -8.84 -11.50
C LEU A 288 3.60 -9.94 -10.44
N GLY A 289 2.48 -9.96 -9.70
CA GLY A 289 2.29 -10.90 -8.59
C GLY A 289 3.01 -10.50 -7.32
N ILE A 290 3.68 -9.34 -7.32
CA ILE A 290 4.34 -8.82 -6.13
C ILE A 290 3.30 -8.54 -5.06
N PHE A 291 2.17 -7.89 -5.40
CA PHE A 291 1.10 -7.57 -4.46
C PHE A 291 -0.29 -8.04 -4.95
N PRO A 292 -1.26 -8.22 -4.05
CA PRO A 292 -2.62 -8.56 -4.43
C PRO A 292 -3.42 -7.43 -5.07
N SER A 293 -4.48 -7.82 -5.80
CA SER A 293 -5.50 -6.91 -6.34
C SER A 293 -6.14 -6.00 -5.28
N GLY A 294 -6.18 -6.41 -4.00
CA GLY A 294 -6.67 -5.63 -2.86
C GLY A 294 -5.60 -4.90 -2.04
N GLY A 295 -4.31 -5.16 -2.24
CA GLY A 295 -3.26 -4.73 -1.31
C GLY A 295 -3.27 -3.23 -1.00
N ALA A 296 -3.16 -2.91 0.29
CA ALA A 296 -3.13 -1.54 0.80
C ALA A 296 -1.94 -0.73 0.23
N LEU A 297 -2.22 0.51 -0.19
CA LEU A 297 -1.23 1.40 -0.80
C LEU A 297 -0.03 1.70 0.13
N PRO A 298 -0.21 2.01 1.44
CA PRO A 298 0.91 2.27 2.33
C PRO A 298 1.90 1.09 2.41
N LEU A 299 1.37 -0.12 2.50
CA LEU A 299 2.17 -1.35 2.54
C LEU A 299 2.99 -1.55 1.26
N MET A 300 2.42 -1.23 0.09
CA MET A 300 3.14 -1.29 -1.18
C MET A 300 4.35 -0.35 -1.20
N GLN A 301 4.16 0.88 -0.73
CA GLN A 301 5.22 1.88 -0.68
C GLN A 301 6.33 1.44 0.26
N GLU A 302 5.99 1.03 1.48
CA GLU A 302 6.96 0.62 2.51
C GLU A 302 7.77 -0.59 2.07
N LEU A 303 7.11 -1.66 1.60
CA LEU A 303 7.80 -2.89 1.26
C LEU A 303 8.70 -2.74 0.04
N VAL A 304 8.29 -1.99 -0.99
CA VAL A 304 9.18 -1.74 -2.14
C VAL A 304 10.34 -0.83 -1.72
N ALA A 305 10.08 0.25 -0.97
CA ALA A 305 11.12 1.17 -0.51
C ALA A 305 12.19 0.46 0.34
N LYS A 306 11.79 -0.42 1.26
CA LYS A 306 12.69 -1.10 2.20
C LYS A 306 13.54 -2.20 1.57
N ASN A 307 13.04 -2.87 0.53
CA ASN A 307 13.73 -4.02 -0.09
C ASN A 307 14.45 -3.66 -1.39
N LEU A 308 14.30 -2.43 -1.88
CA LEU A 308 15.08 -1.95 -3.01
C LEU A 308 16.44 -1.43 -2.54
N THR A 309 17.49 -1.79 -3.27
CA THR A 309 18.84 -1.26 -3.05
C THR A 309 18.82 0.27 -3.09
N SER A 310 19.46 0.90 -2.10
CA SER A 310 19.56 2.36 -2.00
C SER A 310 20.10 2.99 -3.28
N GLY A 311 19.53 4.11 -3.69
CA GLY A 311 19.89 4.82 -4.92
C GLY A 311 19.12 4.36 -6.17
N LEU A 312 18.46 3.20 -6.15
CA LEU A 312 17.67 2.72 -7.29
C LEU A 312 16.23 3.25 -7.33
N HIS A 313 15.73 3.78 -6.20
CA HIS A 313 14.32 4.19 -6.01
C HIS A 313 13.81 5.10 -7.12
N LEU A 314 14.55 6.16 -7.43
CA LEU A 314 14.13 7.15 -8.42
C LEU A 314 14.12 6.55 -9.83
N SER A 315 15.17 5.80 -10.17
CA SER A 315 15.28 5.15 -11.49
C SER A 315 14.18 4.12 -11.70
N LEU A 316 13.93 3.27 -10.70
CA LEU A 316 12.89 2.26 -10.77
C LEU A 316 11.50 2.91 -10.85
N HIS A 317 11.23 3.93 -10.03
CA HIS A 317 9.96 4.66 -10.02
C HIS A 317 9.60 5.20 -11.42
N ILE A 318 10.53 5.92 -12.06
CA ILE A 318 10.31 6.49 -13.39
C ILE A 318 10.12 5.39 -14.45
N ASN A 319 10.99 4.39 -14.46
CA ASN A 319 10.91 3.36 -15.50
C ASN A 319 9.70 2.43 -15.31
N MET A 320 9.19 2.24 -14.09
CA MET A 320 7.91 1.57 -13.86
C MET A 320 6.74 2.38 -14.41
N ILE A 321 6.74 3.71 -14.27
CA ILE A 321 5.72 4.56 -14.91
C ILE A 321 5.79 4.43 -16.44
N ARG A 322 6.99 4.46 -17.03
CA ARG A 322 7.21 4.24 -18.47
C ARG A 322 6.71 2.87 -18.93
N LEU A 323 7.00 1.81 -18.17
CA LEU A 323 6.46 0.46 -18.40
C LEU A 323 4.93 0.47 -18.41
N GLY A 324 4.32 1.10 -17.40
CA GLY A 324 2.86 1.16 -17.25
C GLY A 324 2.14 1.99 -18.32
N ARG A 325 2.85 2.87 -19.01
CA ARG A 325 2.33 3.68 -20.12
C ARG A 325 2.55 3.01 -21.48
N THR A 326 3.69 2.34 -21.66
CA THR A 326 4.11 1.80 -22.96
C THR A 326 3.65 0.36 -23.18
N TYR A 327 3.75 -0.49 -22.15
CA TYR A 327 3.51 -1.94 -22.24
C TYR A 327 2.36 -2.39 -21.35
N CYS A 328 2.43 -2.09 -20.05
CA CYS A 328 1.47 -2.54 -19.04
C CYS A 328 0.30 -1.55 -18.87
N THR A 329 -0.35 -1.22 -19.99
CA THR A 329 -1.51 -0.32 -20.04
C THR A 329 -2.71 -0.89 -19.26
N ALA A 330 -3.61 -0.03 -18.79
CA ALA A 330 -4.78 -0.47 -18.02
C ALA A 330 -5.67 -1.42 -18.84
N LYS A 331 -5.93 -1.05 -20.10
CA LYS A 331 -6.68 -1.83 -21.09
C LYS A 331 -5.71 -2.39 -22.13
N LYS A 332 -5.83 -3.68 -22.46
CA LYS A 332 -5.05 -4.40 -23.48
C LYS A 332 -3.52 -4.26 -23.29
N PRO A 333 -2.93 -4.80 -22.20
CA PRO A 333 -1.48 -4.76 -22.01
C PRO A 333 -0.76 -5.57 -23.10
N LYS A 334 0.40 -5.07 -23.54
CA LYS A 334 1.24 -5.70 -24.57
C LYS A 334 2.16 -6.76 -23.95
N CYS A 335 1.57 -7.80 -23.36
CA CYS A 335 2.31 -8.79 -22.56
C CYS A 335 3.36 -9.57 -23.37
N GLU A 336 3.08 -9.88 -24.64
CA GLU A 336 3.97 -10.65 -25.52
C GLU A 336 5.32 -9.99 -25.75
N ILE A 337 5.34 -8.65 -25.81
CA ILE A 337 6.56 -7.85 -26.04
C ILE A 337 7.00 -7.10 -24.78
N CYS A 338 6.42 -7.42 -23.61
CA CYS A 338 6.74 -6.72 -22.37
C CYS A 338 8.13 -7.16 -21.87
N PRO A 339 9.06 -6.22 -21.60
CA PRO A 339 10.45 -6.54 -21.25
C PRO A 339 10.60 -7.33 -19.95
N VAL A 340 9.56 -7.30 -19.11
CA VAL A 340 9.52 -7.97 -17.80
C VAL A 340 8.51 -9.12 -17.78
N SER A 341 8.03 -9.59 -18.94
CA SER A 341 7.01 -10.64 -19.00
C SER A 341 7.47 -11.96 -18.36
N GLN A 342 8.77 -12.25 -18.38
CA GLN A 342 9.33 -13.47 -17.76
C GLN A 342 9.32 -13.41 -16.23
N LEU A 343 9.27 -12.22 -15.65
CA LEU A 343 9.17 -12.00 -14.21
C LEU A 343 7.72 -11.90 -13.72
N CYS A 344 6.74 -11.94 -14.64
CA CYS A 344 5.38 -11.47 -14.38
C CYS A 344 4.40 -12.64 -14.30
N ASP A 345 3.67 -12.73 -13.17
CA ASP A 345 2.56 -13.68 -12.99
C ASP A 345 1.35 -13.41 -13.91
N LYS A 346 1.32 -12.27 -14.61
CA LYS A 346 0.20 -11.84 -15.47
C LYS A 346 -1.15 -11.89 -14.76
N ASN A 347 -1.20 -11.48 -13.49
CA ASN A 347 -2.43 -11.32 -12.70
C ASN A 347 -3.29 -10.16 -13.26
N ILE A 348 -3.84 -10.33 -14.48
CA ILE A 348 -4.51 -9.31 -15.29
C ILE A 348 -5.89 -8.95 -14.74
#